data_AF-A0A8K0TVT0-F1
#
_entry.id   AF-A0A8K0TVT0-F1
#
_cell.length_a   1.000
_cell.length_b   1.000
_cell.length_c   1.000
_cell.angle_alpha   90.00
_cell.angle_beta   90.00
_cell.angle_gamma   90.00
#
_symmetry.space_group_name_H-M   'P 1'
#
loop_
_entity.id
_entity.type
_entity.pdbx_description
1 polymer ?
#
loop_
_entity_poly.entity_id
_entity_poly.type
_entity_poly.pdbx_seq_one_letter_code
_entity_poly.pdbx_strand_id
1 'polypeptide(L)'
;YMCSDCLCSPLFCSTCCRAAHMRIPLHRVTQWNGTFFEESSLKLVGLVVHLGHNGQPCPNGYHVGPRSMSEEEWKNMKMDRKPLHL
;
A
#
# COMPACT_ATOMS: atom_id res chain seq x y z
N TYR A 1 -9.74 4.02 8.33
CA TYR A 1 -9.00 2.74 8.36
C TYR A 1 -8.93 2.26 9.79
N MET A 2 -9.27 1.00 10.03
CA MET A 2 -9.02 0.32 11.30
C MET A 2 -7.91 -0.70 11.07
N CYS A 3 -6.97 -0.85 11.99
CA CYS A 3 -5.97 -1.92 11.92
C CYS A 3 -6.27 -2.99 12.96
N SER A 4 -6.38 -4.26 12.58
CA SER A 4 -6.62 -5.35 13.52
C SER A 4 -5.39 -5.74 14.34
N ASP A 5 -4.21 -5.50 13.77
CA ASP A 5 -2.94 -6.03 14.30
C ASP A 5 -2.25 -5.01 15.23
N CYS A 6 -2.64 -3.74 15.15
CA CYS A 6 -2.24 -2.71 16.12
C CYS A 6 -2.98 -2.90 17.44
N LEU A 7 -2.28 -2.61 18.55
CA LEU A 7 -2.85 -2.70 19.90
C LEU A 7 -4.14 -1.88 20.01
N CYS A 8 -5.20 -2.48 20.56
CA CYS A 8 -6.53 -1.88 20.73
C CYS A 8 -7.28 -1.54 19.43
N SER A 9 -6.84 -2.06 18.28
CA SER A 9 -7.49 -1.88 16.98
C SER A 9 -7.88 -0.43 16.64
N PRO A 10 -6.91 0.50 16.61
CA PRO A 10 -7.15 1.93 16.47
C PRO A 10 -7.74 2.30 15.10
N LEU A 11 -8.49 3.40 15.10
CA LEU A 11 -9.01 4.06 13.90
C LEU A 11 -8.10 5.19 13.45
N PHE A 12 -7.86 5.26 12.15
CA PHE A 12 -7.01 6.25 11.48
C PHE A 12 -7.71 6.86 10.27
N CYS A 13 -7.42 8.13 9.99
CA CYS A 13 -7.55 8.66 8.63
C CYS A 13 -6.49 8.04 7.70
N SER A 14 -6.58 8.24 6.38
CA SER A 14 -5.62 7.70 5.41
C SER A 14 -4.17 8.11 5.71
N THR A 15 -3.94 9.40 6.00
CA THR A 15 -2.61 9.94 6.29
C THR A 15 -2.01 9.36 7.57
N CYS A 16 -2.79 9.31 8.66
CA CYS A 16 -2.35 8.74 9.92
C CYS A 16 -2.11 7.23 9.79
N CYS A 17 -2.95 6.53 9.02
CA CYS A 17 -2.78 5.11 8.73
C CYS A 17 -1.44 4.87 8.03
N ARG A 18 -1.15 5.61 6.96
CA ARG A 18 0.14 5.51 6.26
C ARG A 18 1.33 5.75 7.20
N ALA A 19 1.30 6.84 7.97
CA ALA A 19 2.39 7.20 8.87
C ALA A 19 2.65 6.13 9.95
N ALA A 20 1.57 5.64 10.58
CA ALA A 20 1.66 4.61 11.61
C ALA A 20 2.25 3.28 11.09
N HIS A 21 1.95 2.94 9.83
CA HIS A 21 2.32 1.64 9.27
C HIS A 21 3.61 1.65 8.42
N MET A 22 4.34 2.77 8.36
CA MET A 22 5.60 2.87 7.58
C MET A 22 6.63 1.78 7.91
N ARG A 23 6.68 1.31 9.16
CA ARG A 23 7.64 0.30 9.63
C ARG A 23 7.02 -1.07 9.90
N ILE A 24 5.71 -1.21 9.69
CA ILE A 24 4.93 -2.43 9.91
C ILE A 24 4.00 -2.66 8.71
N PRO A 25 4.52 -2.75 7.48
CA PRO A 25 3.74 -2.70 6.24
C PRO A 25 2.87 -3.94 5.99
N LEU A 26 2.94 -4.95 6.86
CA LEU A 26 2.21 -6.21 6.74
C LEU A 26 0.97 -6.28 7.62
N HIS A 27 0.70 -5.23 8.41
CA HIS A 27 -0.52 -5.15 9.20
C HIS A 27 -1.76 -5.08 8.31
N ARG A 28 -2.80 -5.79 8.73
CA ARG A 28 -4.10 -5.83 8.06
C ARG A 28 -4.92 -4.62 8.47
N VAL A 29 -5.50 -3.97 7.45
CA VAL A 29 -6.37 -2.81 7.64
C VAL A 29 -7.71 -3.01 6.96
N THR A 30 -8.76 -2.48 7.56
CA THR A 30 -10.10 -2.39 6.99
C THR A 30 -10.50 -0.93 6.84
N GLN A 31 -11.46 -0.64 5.95
CA GLN A 31 -12.00 0.71 5.79
C GLN A 31 -13.52 0.71 5.98
N TRP A 32 -14.05 1.79 6.55
CA TRP A 32 -15.48 1.97 6.66
C TRP A 32 -16.04 2.40 5.31
N ASN A 33 -16.97 1.63 4.74
CA ASN A 33 -17.60 1.93 3.46
C ASN A 33 -18.95 2.68 3.58
N GLY A 34 -19.35 3.02 4.81
CA GLY A 34 -20.66 3.62 5.11
C GLY A 34 -21.58 2.70 5.90
N THR A 35 -21.42 1.39 5.80
CA THR A 35 -22.28 0.39 6.47
C THR A 35 -21.50 -0.65 7.29
N PHE A 36 -20.32 -1.06 6.83
CA PHE A 36 -19.44 -1.99 7.57
C PHE A 36 -17.95 -1.71 7.28
N PHE A 37 -17.08 -2.40 8.03
CA PHE A 37 -15.65 -2.42 7.75
C PHE A 37 -15.32 -3.51 6.72
N GLU A 38 -14.93 -3.10 5.52
CA GLU A 38 -14.49 -4.00 4.46
C GLU A 38 -12.97 -4.14 4.42
N GLU A 39 -12.47 -5.22 3.82
CA GLU A 39 -11.04 -5.43 3.64
C GLU A 39 -10.41 -4.28 2.84
N SER A 40 -9.23 -3.84 3.27
CA SER A 40 -8.50 -2.80 2.59
C SER A 40 -7.01 -3.12 2.63
N SER A 41 -6.20 -2.22 2.06
CA SER A 41 -4.75 -2.40 2.02
C SER A 41 -4.01 -1.11 2.31
N LEU A 42 -2.80 -1.25 2.85
CA LEU A 42 -1.91 -0.12 3.07
C LEU A 42 -1.48 0.55 1.74
N LYS A 43 -1.53 -0.18 0.62
CA LYS A 43 -1.35 0.37 -0.73
C LYS A 43 -2.39 1.45 -1.05
N LEU A 44 -3.66 1.26 -0.67
CA LEU A 44 -4.74 2.22 -0.95
C LEU A 44 -4.58 3.53 -0.16
N VAL A 45 -3.95 3.50 1.02
CA VAL A 45 -3.57 4.74 1.74
C VAL A 45 -2.26 5.35 1.22
N GLY A 46 -1.68 4.78 0.17
CA GLY A 46 -0.45 5.24 -0.46
C GLY A 46 0.82 4.85 0.28
N LEU A 47 0.81 3.76 1.05
CA LEU A 47 2.04 3.20 1.60
C LEU A 47 2.88 2.57 0.48
N VAL A 48 4.15 2.96 0.42
CA VAL A 48 5.15 2.38 -0.49
C VAL A 48 6.25 1.76 0.37
N VAL A 49 6.59 0.50 0.07
CA VAL A 49 7.68 -0.21 0.74
C VAL A 49 8.88 -0.21 -0.22
N HIS A 50 9.95 0.46 0.17
CA HIS A 50 11.22 0.38 -0.56
C HIS A 50 12.06 -0.76 0.00
N LEU A 51 12.49 -1.67 -0.88
CA LEU A 51 13.33 -2.79 -0.52
C LEU A 51 14.80 -2.34 -0.53
N GLY A 52 15.51 -2.55 0.58
CA GLY A 52 16.88 -2.05 0.75
C GLY A 52 16.94 -0.58 1.20
N HIS A 53 18.13 0.02 1.20
CA HIS A 53 18.40 1.41 1.57
C HIS A 53 17.71 1.89 2.87
N ASN A 54 17.56 1.01 3.85
CA ASN A 54 16.85 1.28 5.10
C ASN A 54 15.43 1.87 4.88
N GLY A 55 14.73 1.39 3.85
CA GLY A 55 13.40 1.86 3.47
C GLY A 55 13.38 3.17 2.68
N GLN A 56 14.53 3.73 2.30
CA GLN A 56 14.60 4.88 1.41
C GLN A 56 14.45 4.47 -0.06
N PRO A 57 13.93 5.36 -0.93
CA PRO A 57 13.97 5.14 -2.37
C PRO A 57 15.39 4.90 -2.86
N CYS A 58 15.56 3.94 -3.79
CA CYS A 58 16.85 3.75 -4.45
C CYS A 58 17.17 5.00 -5.31
N PRO A 59 18.37 5.61 -5.19
CA PRO A 59 18.74 6.78 -5.99
C PRO A 59 18.72 6.53 -7.51
N ASN A 60 18.96 5.28 -7.92
CA ASN A 60 18.88 4.84 -9.32
C ASN A 60 17.54 4.15 -9.63
N GLY A 61 16.63 4.09 -8.66
CA GLY A 61 15.28 3.57 -8.84
C GLY A 61 14.42 4.65 -9.48
N TYR A 62 14.02 4.43 -10.73
CA TYR A 62 13.09 5.32 -11.41
C TYR A 62 11.72 5.26 -10.72
N HIS A 63 11.49 6.11 -9.71
CA HIS A 63 10.20 6.20 -9.03
C HIS A 63 9.32 7.24 -9.73
N VAL A 64 8.48 6.76 -10.66
CA VAL A 64 7.19 7.41 -10.88
C VAL A 64 6.33 7.02 -9.67
N GLY A 65 6.02 7.98 -8.80
CA GLY A 65 5.05 7.81 -7.72
C GLY A 65 3.68 7.34 -8.26
N PRO A 66 2.74 6.91 -7.41
CA PRO A 66 1.57 6.18 -7.86
C PRO A 66 0.75 7.02 -8.85
N ARG A 67 0.73 6.63 -10.13
CA ARG A 67 -0.51 6.74 -10.89
C ARG A 67 -1.53 5.94 -10.07
N SER A 68 -2.64 6.56 -9.72
CA SER A 68 -3.81 5.87 -9.17
C SER A 68 -4.20 4.78 -10.17
N MET A 69 -3.62 3.60 -9.99
CA MET A 69 -3.72 2.58 -11.01
C MET A 69 -5.04 1.85 -10.80
N SER A 70 -5.96 1.99 -11.75
CA SER A 70 -7.28 1.39 -11.65
C SER A 70 -7.18 -0.14 -11.64
N GLU A 71 -8.24 -0.80 -11.20
CA GLU A 71 -8.34 -2.27 -11.25
C GLU A 71 -8.19 -2.80 -12.69
N GLU A 72 -8.59 -2.03 -13.71
CA GLU A 72 -8.39 -2.39 -15.11
C GLU A 72 -6.91 -2.35 -15.50
N GLU A 73 -6.17 -1.34 -15.04
CA GLU A 73 -4.73 -1.23 -15.30
C GLU A 73 -3.94 -2.36 -14.62
N TRP A 74 -4.35 -2.79 -13.42
CA TRP A 74 -3.76 -3.97 -12.75
C TRP A 74 -3.97 -5.27 -13.52
N LYS A 75 -5.17 -5.47 -14.09
CA LYS A 75 -5.48 -6.64 -14.92
C LYS A 75 -4.63 -6.64 -16.20
N ASN A 76 -4.45 -5.47 -16.83
CA ASN A 76 -3.66 -5.33 -18.05
C ASN A 76 -2.16 -5.62 -17.80
N MET A 77 -1.60 -5.18 -16.67
CA MET A 77 -0.20 -5.46 -16.30
C MET A 77 0.13 -6.95 -16.08
N LYS A 78 -0.86 -7.82 -15.84
CA LYS A 78 -0.63 -9.26 -15.75
C LYS A 78 -0.41 -9.91 -17.11
N MET A 79 -0.87 -9.27 -18.18
CA MET A 79 -0.77 -9.77 -19.55
C MET A 79 0.54 -9.37 -20.25
N ASP A 80 1.12 -8.23 -19.87
CA ASP A 80 2.28 -7.64 -20.56
C ASP A 80 3.64 -7.90 -19.89
N ARG A 81 3.74 -8.87 -18.98
CA ARG A 81 5.05 -9.30 -18.44
C ARG A 81 5.83 -10.10 -19.48
N LYS A 82 6.33 -9.42 -20.52
CA LYS A 82 7.52 -9.89 -21.22
C LYS A 82 8.68 -9.79 -20.21
N PRO A 83 9.41 -10.88 -19.93
CA PRO A 83 10.47 -10.85 -18.94
C PRO A 83 11.48 -9.77 -19.31
N LEU A 84 11.61 -8.75 -18.46
CA LEU A 84 12.70 -7.79 -18.50
C LEU A 84 13.92 -8.52 -17.95
N HIS A 85 14.71 -9.06 -18.89
CA HIS A 85 16.09 -9.53 -18.77
C HIS A 85 16.50 -10.23 -17.46
N LEU A 86 16.64 -11.56 -17.56
CA LEU A 86 17.90 -12.23 -17.23
C LEU A 86 18.63 -12.49 -18.55
#